data_AF-A0A975R7B0-F1
#
_entry.id   AF-A0A975R7B0-F1
#
_cell.length_a   1.000
_cell.length_b   1.000
_cell.length_c   1.000
_cell.angle_alpha   90.00
_cell.angle_beta   90.00
_cell.angle_gamma   90.00
#
_symmetry.space_group_name_H-M   'P 1'
#
loop_
_entity.id
_entity.type
_entity.pdbx_description
1 polymer ?
#
loop_
_entity_poly.entity_id
_entity_poly.type
_entity_poly.pdbx_seq_one_letter_code
_entity_poly.pdbx_strand_id
1 'polypeptide(L)' 'MELDCRGLRCPLPVIRLANAIDDVPPGGLVAVAATDPATRHDVPAWCRMRRHEYVGEDVCEDGTPRYLVRRRQPA' A
#
# COMPACT_ATOMS: atom_id res chain seq x y z
N MET A 1 -6.14 6.78 -4.60
CA MET A 1 -5.54 6.08 -5.76
C MET A 1 -5.48 4.59 -5.46
N GLU A 2 -5.69 3.72 -6.44
CA GLU A 2 -5.55 2.27 -6.28
C GLU A 2 -4.43 1.74 -7.17
N LEU A 3 -3.61 0.84 -6.63
CA LEU A 3 -2.54 0.15 -7.33
C LEU A 3 -2.90 -1.32 -7.46
N ASP A 4 -3.02 -1.77 -8.71
CA ASP A 4 -3.14 -3.18 -9.00
C ASP A 4 -1.76 -3.86 -8.95
N CYS A 5 -1.58 -4.68 -7.93
CA CYS A 5 -0.41 -5.52 -7.69
C CYS A 5 -0.78 -7.01 -7.63
N ARG A 6 -1.94 -7.40 -8.16
CA ARG A 6 -2.34 -8.81 -8.30
C ARG A 6 -1.29 -9.58 -9.09
N GLY A 7 -0.93 -10.78 -8.62
CA GLY A 7 0.09 -11.62 -9.24
C GLY A 7 1.54 -11.16 -9.06
N LEU A 8 1.78 -9.97 -8.50
CA LEU A 8 3.12 -9.53 -8.13
C LEU A 8 3.53 -10.15 -6.79
N ARG A 9 4.80 -10.51 -6.67
CA ARG A 9 5.40 -11.04 -5.43
C ARG A 9 6.34 -10.04 -4.80
N CYS A 10 6.55 -10.15 -3.49
CA CYS A 10 7.53 -9.37 -2.75
C CYS A 10 8.90 -9.38 -3.45
N PRO A 11 9.56 -8.22 -3.62
CA PRO A 11 9.22 -6.89 -3.05
C PRO A 11 8.37 -5.98 -3.97
N LEU A 12 7.84 -6.49 -5.08
CA LEU A 12 7.24 -5.65 -6.12
C LEU A 12 6.02 -4.80 -5.66
N PRO A 13 5.06 -5.31 -4.85
CA PRO A 13 3.96 -4.48 -4.37
C PRO A 13 4.42 -3.26 -3.57
N VAL A 14 5.44 -3.44 -2.72
CA VAL A 14 6.01 -2.36 -1.89
C VAL A 14 6.76 -1.35 -2.75
N ILE A 15 7.50 -1.80 -3.77
CA ILE A 15 8.19 -0.90 -4.70
C ILE A 15 7.17 -0.04 -5.45
N ARG A 16 6.07 -0.63 -5.93
CA ARG A 16 5.00 0.14 -6.59
C ARG A 16 4.34 1.15 -5.66
N LEU A 17 4.04 0.74 -4.43
CA LEU A 17 3.54 1.65 -3.39
C LEU A 17 4.51 2.80 -3.16
N ALA A 18 5.81 2.52 -3.01
CA ALA A 18 6.82 3.53 -2.75
C ALA A 18 6.98 4.54 -3.89
N ASN A 19 6.84 4.10 -5.14
CA ASN A 19 6.91 4.99 -6.28
C ASN A 19 5.66 5.87 -6.41
N ALA A 20 4.48 5.32 -6.09
CA ALA A 20 3.21 6.00 -6.30
C ALA A 20 2.74 6.85 -5.11
N ILE A 21 3.27 6.62 -3.90
CA ILE A 21 2.87 7.40 -2.71
C ILE A 21 3.13 8.89 -2.87
N ASP A 22 4.14 9.27 -3.67
CA ASP A 22 4.49 10.68 -3.88
C ASP A 22 3.54 11.40 -4.86
N ASP A 23 2.75 10.65 -5.62
CA ASP A 23 1.75 11.18 -6.56
C ASP A 23 0.45 11.61 -5.87
N VAL A 24 0.20 11.16 -4.64
CA VAL A 24 -0.96 11.61 -3.86
C VAL A 24 -0.59 12.80 -2.98
N PRO A 25 -1.49 13.79 -2.79
CA PRO A 25 -1.23 14.87 -1.85
C PRO A 25 -1.04 14.31 -0.43
N PRO A 26 -0.39 15.06 0.46
CA PRO A 26 -0.34 14.64 1.85
C PRO A 26 -1.74 14.53 2.48
N GLY A 27 -1.95 13.51 3.30
CA GLY A 27 -3.27 13.08 3.76
C GLY A 27 -4.01 12.19 2.74
N GLY A 28 -3.52 12.11 1.51
CA GLY A 28 -4.06 11.27 0.44
C GLY A 28 -3.87 9.78 0.70
N LEU A 29 -4.77 8.98 0.11
CA LEU A 29 -4.83 7.54 0.26
C LEU A 29 -4.36 6.80 -1.01
N VAL A 30 -3.53 5.79 -0.79
CA VAL A 30 -3.13 4.78 -1.77
C VAL A 30 -3.62 3.42 -1.27
N ALA A 31 -4.37 2.72 -2.11
CA ALA A 31 -4.82 1.37 -1.87
C ALA A 31 -3.99 0.40 -2.71
N VAL A 32 -3.47 -0.67 -2.11
CA VAL A 32 -2.65 -1.67 -2.80
C VAL A 32 -3.40 -3.00 -2.83
N ALA A 33 -3.96 -3.35 -3.99
CA ALA A 33 -4.61 -4.65 -4.17
C ALA A 33 -3.55 -5.70 -4.53
N ALA A 34 -3.32 -6.69 -3.67
CA ALA A 34 -2.26 -7.68 -3.87
C ALA A 34 -2.66 -9.06 -3.35
N THR A 35 -2.29 -10.09 -4.11
CA THR A 35 -2.57 -11.50 -3.80
C THR A 35 -1.44 -12.19 -3.04
N ASP A 36 -0.26 -11.57 -2.96
CA ASP A 36 0.86 -12.12 -2.20
C ASP A 36 0.62 -11.93 -0.68
N PRO A 37 0.56 -13.03 0.12
CA PRO A 37 0.34 -12.95 1.56
C PRO A 37 1.42 -12.15 2.31
N ALA A 38 2.64 -12.04 1.76
CA ALA A 38 3.70 -11.23 2.36
C ALA A 38 3.32 -9.74 2.42
N THR A 39 2.51 -9.26 1.46
CA THR A 39 2.07 -7.85 1.38
C THR A 39 1.36 -7.38 2.66
N ARG A 40 0.64 -8.29 3.33
CA ARG A 40 -0.05 -8.02 4.60
C ARG A 40 0.89 -7.59 5.72
N HIS A 41 2.13 -8.08 5.71
CA HIS A 41 3.15 -7.74 6.69
C HIS A 41 4.08 -6.63 6.19
N ASP A 42 4.40 -6.65 4.90
CA ASP A 42 5.35 -5.73 4.29
C ASP A 42 4.81 -4.31 4.18
N VAL A 43 3.53 -4.12 3.84
CA VAL A 43 2.94 -2.78 3.72
C VAL A 43 2.93 -2.04 5.07
N PRO A 44 2.45 -2.63 6.18
CA PRO A 44 2.55 -1.99 7.50
C PRO A 44 3.99 -1.74 7.95
N ALA A 45 4.92 -2.68 7.68
CA ALA A 45 6.33 -2.52 8.00
C ALA A 45 6.95 -1.33 7.24
N TRP A 46 6.70 -1.25 5.95
CA TRP A 46 7.15 -0.14 5.10
C TRP A 46 6.57 1.20 5.56
N CYS A 47 5.27 1.25 5.92
CA CYS A 47 4.65 2.46 6.46
C CYS A 47 5.38 2.96 7.70
N ARG A 48 5.69 2.07 8.65
CA ARG A 48 6.45 2.41 9.87
C ARG A 48 7.84 2.94 9.53
N MET A 49 8.55 2.30 8.60
CA MET A 49 9.90 2.70 8.18
C MET A 49 9.92 4.07 7.49
N ARG A 50 8.93 4.34 6.63
CA ARG A 50 8.84 5.58 5.84
C ARG A 50 8.02 6.69 6.50
N ARG A 51 7.57 6.47 7.74
CA ARG A 51 6.71 7.40 8.50
C ARG A 51 5.40 7.76 7.78
N HIS A 52 4.84 6.80 7.05
CA HIS A 52 3.47 6.87 6.54
C HIS A 52 2.51 6.12 7.46
N GLU A 53 1.22 6.33 7.27
CA GLU A 53 0.20 5.71 8.10
C GLU A 53 -0.42 4.52 7.36
N TYR A 54 -0.36 3.35 7.99
CA TYR A 54 -1.16 2.21 7.56
C TYR A 54 -2.57 2.36 8.13
N VAL A 55 -3.56 2.50 7.25
CA VAL A 55 -4.95 2.78 7.63
C VAL A 55 -5.72 1.48 7.91
N GLY A 56 -5.39 0.41 7.20
CA GLY A 56 -6.03 -0.88 7.39
C GLY A 56 -5.99 -1.76 6.14
N GLU A 57 -6.74 -2.85 6.21
CA GLU A 57 -6.94 -3.83 5.15
C GLU A 57 -8.44 -3.93 4.87
N ASP A 58 -8.81 -4.00 3.60
CA ASP A 58 -10.13 -4.38 3.14
C ASP A 58 -10.01 -5.38 1.97
N VAL A 59 -11.12 -5.69 1.32
CA VAL A 59 -11.19 -6.69 0.25
C VAL A 59 -11.83 -6.05 -0.97
N CYS A 60 -11.20 -6.21 -2.13
CA CYS A 60 -11.76 -5.82 -3.42
C CYS A 60 -13.00 -6.66 -3.76
N GLU A 61 -13.79 -6.21 -4.74
CA GLU A 61 -14.98 -6.95 -5.22
C GLU A 61 -14.65 -8.36 -5.73
N ASP A 62 -13.44 -8.57 -6.24
CA ASP A 62 -12.95 -9.86 -6.74
C ASP A 62 -12.36 -10.76 -5.64
N GLY A 63 -12.43 -10.35 -4.37
CA GLY A 63 -11.89 -11.09 -3.24
C GLY A 63 -10.40 -10.85 -2.97
N THR A 64 -9.72 -10.00 -3.76
CA THR A 64 -8.30 -9.67 -3.54
C THR A 64 -8.13 -8.82 -2.28
N PRO A 65 -7.20 -9.16 -1.37
CA PRO A 65 -6.84 -8.30 -0.25
C PRO A 65 -6.29 -6.95 -0.71
N ARG A 66 -6.76 -5.88 -0.09
CA ARG A 66 -6.35 -4.51 -0.41
C ARG A 66 -5.89 -3.77 0.84
N TYR A 67 -4.73 -3.15 0.74
CA TYR A 67 -4.03 -2.51 1.87
C TYR A 67 -4.06 -0.99 1.71
N LEU A 68 -4.62 -0.28 2.68
CA LEU A 68 -4.82 1.16 2.64
C LEU A 68 -3.69 1.89 3.36
N VAL A 69 -3.05 2.82 2.64
CA VAL A 69 -1.92 3.60 3.11
C VAL A 69 -2.22 5.08 2.93
N ARG A 70 -2.00 5.87 3.98
CA ARG A 70 -2.13 7.32 3.95
C ARG A 70 -0.75 7.97 3.93
N ARG A 71 -0.52 8.84 2.94
CA ARG A 71 0.69 9.67 2.90
C ARG A 71 0.66 10.66 4.06
N ARG A 72 1.67 10.61 4.91
CA ARG A 72 1.92 11.65 5.93
C ARG A 72 2.86 12.70 5.35
N GLN A 73 2.66 13.97 5.70
CA GLN A 73 3.65 15.01 5.41
C GLN A 73 4.94 14.69 6.18
N PRO A 74 6.12 14.80 5.57
CA PRO A 74 7.30 15.08 6.37
C PRO A 74 7.04 16.41 7.09
N ALA A 75 7.16 16.39 8.42
CA ALA A 75 7.14 17.59 9.23
C ALA A 75 8.31 18.51 8.84
#